data_AF-A0A4Y7R7K8-F1
#
_entry.id   AF-A0A4Y7R7K8-F1
#
_cell.length_a   1.000
_cell.length_b   1.000
_cell.length_c   1.000
_cell.angle_alpha   90.00
_cell.angle_beta   90.00
_cell.angle_gamma   90.00
#
_symmetry.space_group_name_H-M   'P 1'
#
loop_
_entity.id
_entity.type
_entity.pdbx_description
1 polymer ?
#
loop_
_entity_poly.entity_id
_entity_poly.type
_entity_poly.pdbx_seq_one_letter_code
_entity_poly.pdbx_strand_id
1 'polypeptide(L)'
;MNVKVWLIRKPSHVVGLVKRMGVLFDAARTDLPPGRFWQPGTYFTHSARIKAVVMVLLPAPGRDMVALGRRVAGLLEARKGLVLDWAGATRRSGIWLIVKTLATDAKTGKNREVRLDRSDLAVIRALAPGRKRAKRWRGR
;
A
#
# COMPACT_ATOMS: atom_id res chain seq x y z
N MET A 1 14.29 3.80 0.23
CA MET A 1 13.62 3.02 1.30
C MET A 1 13.46 1.59 0.82
N ASN A 2 13.41 0.60 1.71
CA ASN A 2 13.09 -0.77 1.30
C ASN A 2 11.57 -0.94 1.20
N VAL A 3 11.11 -1.64 0.16
CA VAL A 3 9.69 -1.87 -0.13
C VAL A 3 9.52 -3.35 -0.42
N LYS A 4 8.71 -4.04 0.39
CA LYS A 4 8.28 -5.42 0.15
C LYS A 4 6.85 -5.42 -0.36
N VAL A 5 6.54 -6.32 -1.29
CA VAL A 5 5.22 -6.39 -1.94
C VAL A 5 4.69 -7.81 -1.86
N TRP A 6 3.42 -7.96 -1.53
CA TRP A 6 2.70 -9.23 -1.58
C TRP A 6 1.36 -9.06 -2.27
N LEU A 7 0.95 -10.09 -3.01
CA LEU A 7 -0.33 -10.13 -3.70
C LEU A 7 -1.27 -11.06 -2.95
N ILE A 8 -2.48 -10.59 -2.64
CA ILE A 8 -3.50 -11.39 -1.96
C ILE A 8 -4.61 -11.73 -2.94
N ARG A 9 -4.88 -13.03 -3.14
CA ARG A 9 -5.95 -13.55 -4.01
C ARG A 9 -7.22 -13.95 -3.26
N LYS A 10 -7.13 -14.27 -1.97
CA LYS A 10 -8.27 -14.70 -1.16
C LYS A 10 -8.80 -13.53 -0.32
N PRO A 11 -10.09 -13.14 -0.42
CA PRO A 11 -10.66 -12.06 0.39
C PRO A 11 -10.50 -12.29 1.89
N SER A 12 -10.64 -13.54 2.36
CA SER A 12 -10.46 -13.90 3.78
C SER A 12 -9.07 -13.56 4.32
N HIS A 13 -8.04 -13.65 3.49
CA HIS A 13 -6.67 -13.26 3.88
C HIS A 13 -6.56 -11.74 4.06
N VAL A 14 -7.26 -10.94 3.25
CA VAL A 14 -7.29 -9.50 3.43
C VAL A 14 -8.05 -9.15 4.70
N VAL A 15 -9.21 -9.76 4.94
CA VAL A 15 -10.00 -9.59 6.17
C VAL A 15 -9.15 -9.90 7.41
N GLY A 16 -8.45 -11.04 7.42
CA GLY A 16 -7.55 -11.40 8.52
C GLY A 16 -6.37 -10.44 8.67
N LEU A 17 -5.86 -9.86 7.58
CA LEU A 17 -4.81 -8.85 7.63
C LEU A 17 -5.32 -7.53 8.20
N VAL A 18 -6.43 -6.97 7.70
CA VAL A 18 -6.97 -5.68 8.17
C VAL A 18 -7.42 -5.77 9.63
N LYS A 19 -8.04 -6.88 10.05
CA LYS A 19 -8.39 -7.12 11.46
C LYS A 19 -7.15 -7.13 12.35
N ARG A 20 -6.09 -7.84 11.92
CA ARG A 20 -4.81 -7.86 12.65
C ARG A 20 -4.14 -6.51 12.68
N MET A 21 -4.43 -5.59 11.75
CA MET A 21 -3.85 -4.25 11.75
C MET A 21 -4.56 -3.28 12.71
N GLY A 22 -5.80 -3.56 13.09
CA GLY A 22 -6.56 -2.71 14.00
C GLY A 22 -6.95 -1.42 13.31
N VAL A 23 -6.59 -0.26 13.87
CA VAL A 23 -6.94 1.04 13.29
C VAL A 23 -6.12 1.30 12.02
N LEU A 24 -6.81 1.72 10.95
CA LEU A 24 -6.21 2.06 9.67
C LEU A 24 -6.26 3.57 9.42
N PHE A 25 -5.47 4.05 8.47
CA PHE A 25 -5.55 5.40 7.93
C PHE A 25 -5.80 5.34 6.41
N ASP A 26 -6.40 6.40 5.87
CA ASP A 26 -6.59 6.61 4.44
C ASP A 26 -6.26 8.06 4.07
N ALA A 27 -6.75 8.52 2.90
CA ALA A 27 -6.56 9.89 2.44
C ALA A 27 -7.15 10.94 3.41
N ALA A 28 -8.28 10.65 4.05
CA ALA A 28 -9.05 11.61 4.83
C ALA A 28 -8.90 11.44 6.36
N ARG A 29 -8.64 10.23 6.84
CA ARG A 29 -8.75 9.88 8.25
C ARG A 29 -7.62 8.98 8.73
N THR A 30 -7.42 8.93 10.04
CA THR A 30 -6.38 8.13 10.72
C THR A 30 -6.97 7.07 11.66
N ASP A 31 -8.29 7.01 11.74
CA ASP A 31 -9.08 6.18 12.64
C ASP A 31 -10.02 5.22 11.88
N LEU A 32 -9.69 4.88 10.63
CA LEU A 32 -10.51 4.06 9.75
C LEU A 32 -10.66 2.63 10.32
N PRO A 33 -11.89 2.18 10.63
CA PRO A 33 -12.10 0.81 11.08
C PRO A 33 -11.88 -0.18 9.93
N PRO A 34 -11.29 -1.37 10.19
CA PRO A 34 -11.06 -2.40 9.16
C PRO A 34 -12.28 -2.78 8.34
N GLY A 35 -13.45 -2.88 8.99
CA GLY A 35 -14.71 -3.22 8.33
C GLY A 35 -15.26 -2.12 7.42
N ARG A 36 -14.82 -0.87 7.60
CA ARG A 36 -15.15 0.21 6.65
C ARG A 36 -14.25 0.19 5.42
N PHE A 37 -13.00 -0.21 5.59
CA PHE A 37 -12.10 -0.38 4.45
C PHE A 37 -12.51 -1.58 3.57
N TRP A 38 -12.66 -2.78 4.13
CA TRP A 38 -12.87 -3.99 3.31
C TRP A 38 -14.33 -4.44 3.28
N GLN A 39 -15.09 -3.95 2.30
CA GLN A 39 -16.53 -4.25 2.15
C GLN A 39 -16.84 -5.06 0.88
N PRO A 40 -17.88 -5.92 0.90
CA PRO A 40 -18.40 -6.54 -0.32
C PRO A 40 -18.67 -5.48 -1.42
N GLY A 41 -18.36 -5.83 -2.68
CA GLY A 41 -18.53 -4.92 -3.82
C GLY A 41 -17.37 -3.96 -4.06
N THR A 42 -16.42 -3.82 -3.12
CA THR A 42 -15.26 -2.92 -3.27
C THR A 42 -13.99 -3.60 -3.80
N TYR A 43 -14.09 -4.88 -4.19
CA TYR A 43 -12.99 -5.67 -4.72
C TYR A 43 -13.51 -6.67 -5.76
N PHE A 44 -12.62 -7.15 -6.65
CA PHE A 44 -12.99 -8.18 -7.63
C PHE A 44 -13.50 -9.44 -6.94
N THR A 45 -14.68 -9.93 -7.33
CA THR A 45 -15.26 -11.18 -6.79
C THR A 45 -14.66 -12.44 -7.43
N HIS A 46 -14.29 -12.38 -8.71
CA HIS A 46 -13.78 -13.54 -9.48
C HIS A 46 -12.52 -14.17 -8.86
N SER A 47 -12.52 -15.46 -8.52
CA SER A 47 -11.47 -16.16 -7.76
C SER A 47 -10.05 -16.00 -8.32
N ALA A 48 -9.89 -16.00 -9.65
CA ALA A 48 -8.59 -15.87 -10.32
C ALA A 48 -7.96 -14.45 -10.22
N ARG A 49 -8.73 -13.42 -9.86
CA ARG A 49 -8.23 -12.04 -9.77
C ARG A 49 -7.55 -11.79 -8.43
N ILE A 50 -6.41 -11.09 -8.46
CA ILE A 50 -5.80 -10.53 -7.26
C ILE A 50 -6.81 -9.55 -6.64
N LYS A 51 -6.93 -9.53 -5.31
CA LYS A 51 -7.87 -8.69 -4.55
C LYS A 51 -7.21 -7.43 -4.03
N ALA A 52 -5.99 -7.60 -3.52
CA ALA A 52 -5.23 -6.52 -2.93
C ALA A 52 -3.73 -6.74 -3.16
N VAL A 53 -3.03 -5.62 -3.25
CA VAL A 53 -1.58 -5.55 -3.16
C VAL A 53 -1.23 -4.96 -1.79
N VAL A 54 -0.35 -5.64 -1.07
CA VAL A 54 0.17 -5.17 0.22
C VAL A 54 1.60 -4.71 0.01
N MET A 55 1.89 -3.47 0.38
CA MET A 55 3.23 -2.91 0.38
C MET A 55 3.66 -2.64 1.82
N VAL A 56 4.83 -3.15 2.22
CA VAL A 56 5.46 -2.78 3.48
C VAL A 56 6.61 -1.83 3.20
N LEU A 57 6.47 -0.61 3.67
CA LEU A 57 7.42 0.49 3.54
C LEU A 57 8.24 0.59 4.82
N LEU A 58 9.56 0.61 4.67
CA LEU A 58 10.51 0.70 5.79
C LEU A 58 11.26 2.04 5.74
N PRO A 59 10.62 3.16 6.15
CA PRO A 59 11.28 4.46 6.16
C PRO A 59 12.36 4.56 7.23
N ALA A 60 13.23 5.57 7.10
CA ALA A 60 14.13 5.94 8.18
C ALA A 60 13.32 6.43 9.41
N PRO A 61 13.83 6.27 10.65
CA PRO A 61 13.20 6.80 11.85
C PRO A 61 12.93 8.31 11.78
N GLY A 62 11.97 8.80 12.57
CA GLY A 62 11.64 10.23 12.67
C GLY A 62 10.83 10.80 11.50
N ARG A 63 10.33 9.95 10.60
CA ARG A 63 9.40 10.35 9.53
C ARG A 63 7.96 10.20 10.00
N ASP A 64 7.12 11.14 9.60
CA ASP A 64 5.67 10.97 9.67
C ASP A 64 5.26 9.81 8.75
N MET A 65 4.88 8.70 9.38
CA MET A 65 4.55 7.45 8.70
C MET A 65 3.23 7.55 7.93
N VAL A 66 2.26 8.31 8.45
CA VAL A 66 0.94 8.48 7.82
C VAL A 66 1.08 9.38 6.60
N ALA A 67 1.76 10.52 6.74
CA ALA A 67 2.02 11.42 5.63
C ALA A 67 2.82 10.73 4.51
N LEU A 68 3.81 9.90 4.87
CA LEU A 68 4.54 9.11 3.88
C LEU A 68 3.65 8.08 3.18
N GLY A 69 2.79 7.37 3.93
CA GLY A 69 1.81 6.44 3.35
C GLY A 69 0.88 7.12 2.35
N ARG A 70 0.31 8.28 2.72
CA ARG A 70 -0.51 9.12 1.84
C ARG A 70 0.25 9.56 0.59
N ARG A 71 1.50 10.02 0.75
CA ARG A 71 2.34 10.43 -0.37
C ARG A 71 2.66 9.29 -1.33
N VAL A 72 2.85 8.07 -0.82
CA VAL A 72 3.03 6.87 -1.66
C VAL A 72 1.76 6.52 -2.42
N ALA A 73 0.59 6.63 -1.78
CA ALA A 73 -0.68 6.36 -2.45
C ALA A 73 -0.98 7.39 -3.55
N GLY A 74 -0.89 8.70 -3.26
CA GLY A 74 -1.02 9.75 -4.28
C GLY A 74 0.04 9.66 -5.39
N LEU A 75 1.25 9.23 -5.01
CA LEU A 75 2.26 8.57 -5.84
C LEU A 75 1.68 7.74 -6.99
N LEU A 76 1.11 6.62 -6.58
CA LEU A 76 0.60 5.58 -7.46
C LEU A 76 -0.61 6.06 -8.25
N GLU A 77 -1.51 6.81 -7.63
CA GLU A 77 -2.69 7.40 -8.30
C GLU A 77 -2.29 8.25 -9.50
N ALA A 78 -1.37 9.20 -9.29
CA ALA A 78 -0.89 10.10 -10.34
C ALA A 78 -0.21 9.34 -11.48
N ARG A 79 0.62 8.34 -11.15
CA ARG A 79 1.37 7.57 -12.15
C ARG A 79 0.48 6.64 -12.97
N LYS A 80 -0.55 6.06 -12.36
CA LYS A 80 -1.43 5.09 -13.02
C LYS A 80 -2.63 5.77 -13.68
N GLY A 81 -2.90 7.04 -13.36
CA GLY A 81 -4.12 7.72 -13.79
C GLY A 81 -5.36 7.07 -13.17
N LEU A 82 -5.25 6.59 -11.93
CA LEU A 82 -6.30 5.88 -11.21
C LEU A 82 -6.57 6.57 -9.87
N VAL A 83 -7.82 6.51 -9.40
CA VAL A 83 -8.20 6.75 -8.02
C VAL A 83 -8.18 5.39 -7.30
N LEU A 84 -7.31 5.26 -6.31
CA LEU A 84 -7.08 4.00 -5.62
C LEU A 84 -7.95 3.90 -4.37
N ASP A 85 -8.49 2.71 -4.14
CA ASP A 85 -9.06 2.35 -2.83
C ASP A 85 -7.96 1.70 -2.00
N TRP A 86 -7.49 2.40 -0.96
CA TRP A 86 -6.35 1.99 -0.17
C TRP A 86 -6.53 2.32 1.31
N ALA A 87 -5.83 1.56 2.16
CA ALA A 87 -5.71 1.86 3.57
C ALA A 87 -4.31 1.48 4.07
N GLY A 88 -3.78 2.28 4.99
CA GLY A 88 -2.50 2.08 5.64
C GLY A 88 -2.63 1.73 7.12
N ALA A 89 -1.61 1.11 7.68
CA ALA A 89 -1.44 0.96 9.13
C ALA A 89 0.02 1.19 9.50
N THR A 90 0.25 1.89 10.61
CA THR A 90 1.59 2.10 11.17
C THR A 90 1.93 0.97 12.13
N ARG A 91 3.03 0.26 11.89
CA ARG A 91 3.55 -0.80 12.76
C ARG A 91 5.00 -0.52 13.11
N ARG A 92 5.50 -1.20 14.15
CA ARG A 92 6.94 -1.21 14.49
C ARG A 92 7.80 -1.65 13.29
N SER A 93 7.26 -2.52 12.44
CA SER A 93 7.88 -3.00 11.21
C SER A 93 7.71 -2.06 10.01
N GLY A 94 7.22 -0.82 10.19
CA GLY A 94 7.03 0.16 9.13
C GLY A 94 5.56 0.40 8.77
N ILE A 95 5.32 0.94 7.58
CA ILE A 95 3.98 1.25 7.08
C ILE A 95 3.49 0.07 6.25
N TRP A 96 2.35 -0.49 6.62
CA TRP A 96 1.65 -1.50 5.84
C TRP A 96 0.56 -0.81 5.03
N LEU A 97 0.74 -0.73 3.71
CA LEU A 97 -0.20 -0.11 2.79
C LEU A 97 -0.90 -1.20 1.99
N ILE A 98 -2.21 -1.34 2.16
CA ILE A 98 -3.05 -2.22 1.35
C ILE A 98 -3.73 -1.38 0.28
N VAL A 99 -3.57 -1.79 -0.97
CA VAL A 99 -4.27 -1.20 -2.13
C VAL A 99 -5.16 -2.27 -2.73
N LYS A 100 -6.46 -1.99 -2.86
CA LYS A 100 -7.37 -2.86 -3.61
C LYS A 100 -6.98 -2.83 -5.07
N THR A 101 -7.02 -3.98 -5.73
CA THR A 101 -6.69 -4.04 -7.17
C THR A 101 -7.79 -3.49 -8.06
N LEU A 102 -9.02 -3.43 -7.56
CA LEU A 102 -10.11 -2.73 -8.22
C LEU A 102 -9.98 -1.23 -7.90
N ALA A 103 -9.75 -0.43 -8.93
CA ALA A 103 -9.60 1.02 -8.84
C ALA A 103 -10.48 1.71 -9.87
N THR A 104 -10.62 3.02 -9.77
CA THR A 104 -11.41 3.82 -10.72
C THR A 104 -10.46 4.61 -11.61
N ASP A 105 -10.65 4.58 -12.92
CA ASP A 105 -9.90 5.41 -13.85
C ASP A 105 -10.21 6.89 -13.62
N ALA A 106 -9.18 7.70 -13.36
CA ALA A 106 -9.36 9.08 -12.91
C ALA A 106 -9.97 9.99 -13.98
N LYS A 107 -9.85 9.63 -15.27
CA LYS A 107 -10.40 10.42 -16.38
C LYS A 107 -11.81 9.97 -16.77
N THR A 108 -12.03 8.66 -16.81
CA THR A 108 -13.25 8.09 -17.39
C THR A 108 -14.25 7.61 -16.34
N GLY A 109 -13.86 7.54 -15.06
CA GLY A 109 -14.69 7.00 -13.99
C GLY A 109 -14.93 5.49 -14.09
N LYS A 110 -14.32 4.80 -15.07
CA LYS A 110 -14.53 3.37 -15.29
C LYS A 110 -13.65 2.54 -14.36
N ASN A 111 -14.17 1.39 -13.95
CA ASN A 111 -13.39 0.43 -13.16
C ASN A 111 -12.19 -0.11 -13.95
N ARG A 112 -11.02 -0.13 -13.32
CA ARG A 112 -9.78 -0.67 -13.86
C ARG A 112 -9.02 -1.49 -12.83
N GLU A 113 -8.27 -2.47 -13.31
CA GLU A 113 -7.37 -3.24 -12.45
C GLU A 113 -6.04 -2.51 -12.30
N VAL A 114 -5.64 -2.19 -11.06
CA VAL A 114 -4.29 -1.68 -10.78
C VAL A 114 -3.29 -2.83 -10.74
N ARG A 115 -2.18 -2.64 -11.46
CA ARG A 115 -1.02 -3.54 -11.45
C ARG A 115 0.23 -2.73 -11.15
N LEU A 116 0.98 -3.14 -10.13
CA LEU A 116 2.27 -2.56 -9.82
C LEU A 116 3.35 -3.22 -10.68
N ASP A 117 4.18 -2.40 -11.31
CA ASP A 117 5.34 -2.83 -12.07
C ASP A 117 6.66 -2.46 -11.36
N ARG A 118 7.79 -2.85 -11.96
CA ARG A 118 9.11 -2.57 -11.38
C ARG A 118 9.42 -1.07 -11.31
N SER A 119 8.89 -0.28 -12.26
CA SER A 119 9.08 1.17 -12.31
C SER A 119 8.38 1.86 -11.13
N ASP A 120 7.17 1.44 -10.80
CA ASP A 120 6.46 1.96 -9.62
C ASP A 120 7.24 1.73 -8.34
N LEU A 121 7.76 0.51 -8.15
CA LEU A 121 8.55 0.18 -6.97
C LEU A 121 9.84 1.00 -6.91
N ALA A 122 10.48 1.28 -8.05
CA ALA A 122 11.67 2.13 -8.09
C ALA A 122 11.35 3.55 -7.61
N VAL A 123 10.25 4.15 -8.06
CA VAL A 123 9.85 5.50 -7.67
C VAL A 123 9.43 5.56 -6.19
N ILE A 124 8.70 4.57 -5.68
CA ILE A 124 8.36 4.49 -4.24
C ILE A 124 9.63 4.40 -3.39
N ARG A 125 10.63 3.62 -3.83
CA ARG A 125 11.91 3.51 -3.11
C ARG A 125 12.66 4.85 -3.09
N ALA A 126 12.50 5.68 -4.10
CA ALA A 126 13.11 7.00 -4.20
C ALA A 126 12.42 8.06 -3.31
N LEU A 127 11.11 7.94 -3.01
CA LEU A 127 10.37 8.90 -2.18
C LEU A 127 10.94 9.11 -0.76
N ALA A 128 11.59 8.10 -0.20
CA ALA A 128 12.30 8.20 1.06
C ALA A 128 13.60 7.41 0.95
N PRO A 129 14.74 8.00 0.56
CA PRO A 129 16.00 7.28 0.58
C PRO A 129 16.24 6.76 2.02
N GLY A 130 16.33 5.44 2.16
CA GLY A 130 16.78 4.88 3.44
C GLY A 130 18.25 5.25 3.60
N ARG A 131 18.78 5.32 4.83
CA ARG A 131 20.24 5.31 5.00
C ARG A 131 20.78 4.13 4.17
N LYS A 132 21.68 4.40 3.21
CA LYS A 132 22.54 3.34 2.65
C LYS A 132 23.11 2.65 3.88
N ARG A 133 22.81 1.36 4.06
CA ARG A 133 23.44 0.56 5.12
C ARG A 133 24.94 0.67 4.83
N ALA A 134 25.66 1.47 5.61
CA ALA A 134 27.10 1.57 5.46
C ALA A 134 27.61 0.13 5.51
N LYS A 135 28.19 -0.32 4.40
CA LYS A 135 28.74 -1.66 4.27
C LYS A 135 29.84 -1.71 5.33
N ARG A 136 29.54 -2.25 6.51
CA ARG A 136 30.53 -2.44 7.56
C ARG A 136 31.45 -3.51 7.02
N TRP A 137 32.49 -3.08 6.31
CA TRP A 137 33.63 -3.91 5.97
C TRP A 137 34.15 -4.45 7.30
N ARG A 138 33.85 -5.71 7.59
CA ARG A 138 34.63 -6.47 8.56
C ARG A 138 35.85 -6.95 7.80
N GLY A 139 36.89 -6.13 7.83
CA GLY A 139 38.25 -6.62 7.65
C GLY A 139 38.67 -7.25 8.98
N ARG A 140 38.82 -8.57 8.97
CA ARG A 140 39.80 -9.37 9.73
C ARG A 140 39.69 -10.80 9.25
#